data_AF-A0A2V7VUK4-F1
#
_entry.id   AF-A0A2V7VUK4-F1
#
_cell.length_a   1.000
_cell.length_b   1.000
_cell.length_c   1.000
_cell.angle_alpha   90.00
_cell.angle_beta   90.00
_cell.angle_gamma   90.00
#
_symmetry.space_group_name_H-M   'P 1'
#
loop_
_entity.id
_entity.type
_entity.pdbx_description
1 polymer ?
#
loop_
_entity_poly.entity_id
_entity_poly.type
_entity_poly.pdbx_seq_one_letter_code
_entity_poly.pdbx_strand_id
1 'polypeptide(L)'
;MAAPNGALRRATAEGSGRHIECATMSTASFLIALIAIFIAAKVFGEIAERLGQPAVLGELIGGVAIGVSGLRLVDPHDVTIHLLSELGVILLLFVIGLETDLKKLMQVGGSATAVAVIGVALPLAGGFAFGELLGMSRMVSLFLGASLTATSVGITARVLSDLGHLKDDASQIILGAAVVDDIIGLVLLTIVGTLAEGGALTVLGIGRIVLIAFGFVLLAIVIGSQLAPMLIRAIDRIKVARGLLFASIVFALALAYVAQRVGSAIIIGSFAAGLVLARTHRGKDICREVHDVSQFFVPIFFVAVGAAIDFRTINWMGFALAAIGIVGKVLAGFVVWRKGMNRLVVGAGMIPRGEVGLIFAQIGLSTRLLSAELYSAVTVMIMITTFVAPPLLRRLLAQETPGELESGSADIVMDAPADDAGS
;
A
#
# COMPACT_ATOMS: atom_id res chain seq x y z
N MET A 1 -7.58 57.90 64.20
CA MET A 1 -6.77 56.86 64.88
C MET A 1 -5.83 56.27 63.85
N ALA A 2 -4.54 56.22 64.16
CA ALA A 2 -3.44 56.03 63.22
C ALA A 2 -3.21 54.57 62.75
N ALA A 3 -2.45 54.48 61.65
CA ALA A 3 -1.89 53.36 60.88
C ALA A 3 -1.31 52.14 61.67
N PRO A 4 -0.91 50.99 61.05
CA PRO A 4 0.15 50.99 60.02
C PRO A 4 0.04 50.03 58.82
N ASN A 5 0.74 50.47 57.77
CA ASN A 5 1.26 49.72 56.63
C ASN A 5 2.12 48.51 57.05
N GLY A 6 2.21 47.51 56.16
CA GLY A 6 3.46 46.80 55.91
C GLY A 6 3.39 45.28 55.85
N ALA A 7 3.02 44.72 54.70
CA ALA A 7 3.56 43.43 54.24
C ALA A 7 3.36 43.28 52.72
N LEU A 8 4.31 43.83 51.98
CA LEU A 8 4.58 43.51 50.58
C LEU A 8 4.93 42.00 50.44
N ARG A 9 4.60 41.47 49.25
CA ARG A 9 5.12 40.25 48.61
C ARG A 9 4.59 38.91 49.13
N ARG A 10 3.64 38.34 48.37
CA ARG A 10 3.81 37.02 47.75
C ARG A 10 2.97 36.95 46.48
N ALA A 11 3.66 36.79 45.37
CA ALA A 11 3.10 36.50 44.08
C ALA A 11 2.51 35.09 44.09
N THR A 12 1.29 34.94 43.57
CA THR A 12 0.91 33.84 42.68
C THR A 12 -0.24 34.34 41.82
N ALA A 13 0.14 34.80 40.62
CA ALA A 13 -0.78 34.85 39.49
C ALA A 13 -1.06 33.40 39.06
N GLU A 14 -2.09 32.78 39.63
CA GLU A 14 -2.69 31.57 39.05
C GLU A 14 -3.66 31.99 37.95
N GLY A 15 -3.07 32.37 36.83
CA GLY A 15 -3.72 32.53 35.55
C GLY A 15 -2.74 32.04 34.50
N SER A 16 -2.67 30.73 34.28
CA SER A 16 -1.91 30.16 33.18
C SER A 16 -2.76 29.14 32.46
N GLY A 17 -2.93 29.40 31.17
CA GLY A 17 -3.82 28.69 30.28
C GLY A 17 -3.57 27.20 30.30
N ARG A 18 -4.67 26.44 30.33
CA ARG A 18 -4.71 25.12 29.72
C ARG A 18 -4.46 25.29 28.23
N HIS A 19 -3.19 25.39 27.84
CA HIS A 19 -2.76 24.97 26.53
C HIS A 19 -3.24 23.52 26.38
N ILE A 20 -4.09 23.28 25.39
CA ILE A 20 -4.28 21.94 24.86
C ILE A 20 -2.92 21.59 24.26
N GLU A 21 -2.03 21.00 25.06
CA GLU A 21 -0.87 20.29 24.52
C GLU A 21 -1.46 19.19 23.65
N CYS A 22 -1.43 19.41 22.35
CA CYS A 22 -1.52 18.33 21.39
C CYS A 22 -0.37 17.40 21.78
N ALA A 23 -0.68 16.26 22.40
CA ALA A 23 0.32 15.35 22.96
C ALA A 23 1.26 14.90 21.84
N THR A 24 2.37 15.60 21.68
CA THR A 24 3.43 15.23 20.75
C THR A 24 4.24 14.13 21.42
N MET A 25 4.35 12.99 20.75
CA MET A 25 5.18 11.89 21.22
C MET A 25 6.59 12.40 21.56
N SER A 26 7.07 12.10 22.76
CA SER A 26 8.42 12.45 23.17
C SER A 26 9.46 11.71 22.32
N THR A 27 10.65 12.27 22.13
CA THR A 27 11.74 11.61 21.41
C THR A 27 12.06 10.23 21.99
N ALA A 28 12.04 10.09 23.32
CA ALA A 28 12.29 8.80 23.98
C ALA A 28 11.21 7.76 23.64
N SER A 29 9.93 8.17 23.68
CA SER A 29 8.80 7.31 23.28
C SER A 29 8.88 6.90 21.82
N PHE A 30 9.26 7.84 20.94
CA PHE A 30 9.46 7.57 19.52
C PHE A 30 10.57 6.55 19.26
N LEU A 31 11.71 6.69 19.94
CA LEU A 31 12.82 5.75 19.80
C LEU A 31 12.44 4.35 20.29
N ILE A 32 11.70 4.24 21.39
CA ILE A 32 11.19 2.95 21.88
C ILE A 32 10.22 2.33 20.87
N ALA A 33 9.31 3.12 20.31
CA ALA A 33 8.38 2.65 19.27
C ALA A 33 9.16 2.14 18.03
N LEU A 34 10.16 2.88 17.56
CA LEU A 34 11.01 2.43 16.45
C LEU A 34 11.78 1.15 16.75
N ILE A 35 12.36 1.04 17.94
CA ILE A 35 13.05 -0.18 18.38
C ILE A 35 12.07 -1.36 18.36
N ALA A 36 10.88 -1.19 18.92
CA ALA A 36 9.85 -2.22 18.92
C ALA A 36 9.43 -2.61 17.50
N ILE A 37 9.23 -1.63 16.62
CA ILE A 37 8.87 -1.83 15.20
C ILE A 37 9.94 -2.67 14.49
N PHE A 38 11.22 -2.31 14.59
CA PHE A 38 12.28 -3.02 13.89
C PHE A 38 12.52 -4.42 14.45
N ILE A 39 12.49 -4.58 15.78
CA ILE A 39 12.60 -5.90 16.40
C ILE A 39 11.44 -6.78 15.95
N ALA A 40 10.20 -6.28 16.01
CA ALA A 40 9.03 -7.05 15.59
C ALA A 40 9.10 -7.40 14.10
N ALA A 41 9.41 -6.43 13.22
CA ALA A 41 9.57 -6.69 11.79
C ALA A 41 10.58 -7.80 11.50
N LYS A 42 11.78 -7.73 12.10
CA LYS A 42 12.85 -8.69 11.82
C LYS A 42 12.61 -10.06 12.46
N VAL A 43 12.13 -10.10 13.70
CA VAL A 43 11.85 -11.38 14.39
C VAL A 43 10.70 -12.11 13.72
N PHE A 44 9.57 -11.44 13.48
CA PHE A 44 8.41 -12.10 12.89
C PHE A 44 8.58 -12.33 11.38
N GLY A 45 9.31 -11.45 10.67
CA GLY A 45 9.71 -11.66 9.29
C GLY A 45 10.56 -12.91 9.12
N GLU A 46 11.60 -13.08 9.95
CA GLU A 46 12.44 -14.30 9.98
C GLU A 46 11.60 -15.55 10.27
N ILE A 47 10.66 -15.48 11.22
CA ILE A 47 9.76 -16.60 11.51
C ILE A 47 8.89 -16.94 10.30
N ALA A 48 8.34 -15.93 9.62
CA ALA A 48 7.52 -16.15 8.42
C ALA A 48 8.35 -16.82 7.31
N GLU A 49 9.55 -16.32 7.02
CA GLU A 49 10.45 -16.89 6.02
C GLU A 49 10.90 -18.32 6.36
N ARG A 50 11.13 -18.64 7.64
CA ARG A 50 11.43 -20.02 8.08
C ARG A 50 10.25 -20.97 7.87
N LEU A 51 9.02 -20.47 7.96
CA LEU A 51 7.80 -21.18 7.58
C LEU A 51 7.54 -21.11 6.05
N GLY A 52 8.48 -20.51 5.32
CA GLY A 52 8.51 -20.20 3.90
C GLY A 52 7.54 -19.10 3.45
N GLN A 53 6.80 -18.47 4.36
CA GLN A 53 5.87 -17.39 4.03
C GLN A 53 6.64 -16.11 3.66
N PRO A 54 6.06 -15.21 2.84
CA PRO A 54 6.67 -13.91 2.56
C PRO A 54 6.93 -13.13 3.86
N ALA A 55 8.08 -12.44 3.95
CA ALA A 55 8.47 -11.68 5.14
C ALA A 55 7.41 -10.66 5.57
N VAL A 56 6.74 -10.01 4.59
CA VAL A 56 5.66 -9.05 4.83
C VAL A 56 4.52 -9.62 5.70
N LEU A 57 4.21 -10.92 5.61
CA LEU A 57 3.22 -11.54 6.50
C LEU A 57 3.70 -11.54 7.95
N GLY A 58 4.99 -11.82 8.16
CA GLY A 58 5.63 -11.73 9.47
C GLY A 58 5.61 -10.31 10.02
N GLU A 59 5.97 -9.32 9.20
CA GLU A 59 5.94 -7.90 9.60
C GLU A 59 4.53 -7.44 10.04
N LEU A 60 3.49 -7.86 9.31
CA LEU A 60 2.09 -7.61 9.67
C LEU A 60 1.73 -8.28 11.02
N ILE A 61 2.09 -9.54 11.23
CA ILE A 61 1.87 -10.27 12.50
C ILE A 61 2.64 -9.57 13.65
N GLY A 62 3.88 -9.15 13.41
CA GLY A 62 4.68 -8.41 14.37
C GLY A 62 4.02 -7.09 14.76
N GLY A 63 3.43 -6.38 13.80
CA GLY A 63 2.57 -5.22 14.03
C GLY A 63 1.40 -5.51 14.96
N VAL A 64 0.64 -6.58 14.70
CA VAL A 64 -0.46 -7.01 15.57
C VAL A 64 0.03 -7.26 17.00
N ALA A 65 1.18 -7.92 17.14
CA ALA A 65 1.76 -8.26 18.43
C ALA A 65 2.19 -7.03 19.25
N ILE A 66 2.68 -5.97 18.62
CA ILE A 66 3.12 -4.74 19.32
C ILE A 66 2.08 -3.61 19.31
N GLY A 67 1.01 -3.74 18.54
CA GLY A 67 -0.03 -2.73 18.34
C GLY A 67 -1.23 -2.85 19.28
N VAL A 68 -2.39 -2.37 18.81
CA VAL A 68 -3.61 -2.17 19.61
C VAL A 68 -4.12 -3.47 20.27
N SER A 69 -4.03 -4.58 19.54
CA SER A 69 -4.46 -5.90 20.00
C SER A 69 -3.47 -6.62 20.91
N GLY A 70 -2.19 -6.22 20.89
CA GLY A 70 -1.11 -6.91 21.59
C GLY A 70 -0.52 -6.11 22.75
N LEU A 71 0.78 -5.87 22.70
CA LEU A 71 1.57 -5.21 23.75
C LEU A 71 1.32 -3.69 23.86
N ARG A 72 0.67 -3.07 22.85
CA ARG A 72 0.39 -1.62 22.81
C ARG A 72 1.63 -0.73 22.97
N LEU A 73 2.74 -1.17 22.40
CA LEU A 73 3.99 -0.39 22.33
C LEU A 73 3.99 0.63 21.21
N VAL A 74 3.16 0.40 20.18
CA VAL A 74 3.01 1.28 19.03
C VAL A 74 1.54 1.68 18.92
N ASP A 75 1.27 2.98 18.91
CA ASP A 75 -0.02 3.52 18.55
C ASP A 75 -0.05 3.78 17.02
N PRO A 76 -0.82 3.01 16.25
CA PRO A 76 -0.95 3.21 14.80
C PRO A 76 -1.65 4.52 14.44
N HIS A 77 -2.33 5.18 15.39
CA HIS A 77 -2.97 6.47 15.18
C HIS A 77 -2.08 7.66 15.55
N ASP A 78 -0.87 7.42 16.07
CA ASP A 78 0.10 8.49 16.29
C ASP A 78 0.53 9.11 14.95
N VAL A 79 0.46 10.44 14.88
CA VAL A 79 0.74 11.19 13.65
C VAL A 79 2.17 10.96 13.14
N THR A 80 3.14 10.80 14.04
CA THR A 80 4.55 10.60 13.69
C THR A 80 4.76 9.21 13.08
N ILE A 81 4.19 8.18 13.71
CA ILE A 81 4.24 6.80 13.19
C ILE A 81 3.52 6.72 11.85
N HIS A 82 2.37 7.37 11.72
CA HIS A 82 1.61 7.43 10.48
C HIS A 82 2.42 8.07 9.34
N LEU A 83 2.99 9.26 9.53
CA LEU A 83 3.82 9.92 8.51
C LEU A 83 5.05 9.07 8.12
N LEU A 84 5.66 8.38 9.08
CA LEU A 84 6.80 7.52 8.81
C LEU A 84 6.40 6.26 8.02
N SER A 85 5.22 5.72 8.32
CA SER A 85 4.62 4.62 7.57
C SER A 85 4.30 5.04 6.12
N GLU A 86 3.81 6.26 5.91
CA GLU A 86 3.56 6.82 4.58
C GLU A 86 4.85 6.94 3.75
N LEU A 87 5.95 7.39 4.37
CA LEU A 87 7.25 7.40 3.70
C LEU A 87 7.71 5.98 3.32
N GLY A 88 7.43 4.99 4.17
CA GLY A 88 7.69 3.57 3.88
C GLY A 88 6.98 3.09 2.62
N VAL A 89 5.68 3.32 2.50
CA VAL A 89 4.91 2.91 1.31
C VAL A 89 5.29 3.73 0.07
N ILE A 90 5.58 5.03 0.21
CA ILE A 90 6.08 5.86 -0.89
C ILE A 90 7.37 5.27 -1.49
N LEU A 91 8.35 4.92 -0.65
CA LEU A 91 9.61 4.31 -1.08
C LEU A 91 9.41 2.90 -1.64
N LEU A 92 8.51 2.09 -1.05
CA LEU A 92 8.13 0.78 -1.57
C LEU A 92 7.64 0.89 -3.00
N LEU A 93 6.62 1.73 -3.24
CA LEU A 93 6.02 1.88 -4.58
C LEU A 93 6.98 2.53 -5.58
N PHE A 94 7.89 3.37 -5.10
CA PHE A 94 8.95 3.89 -5.95
C PHE A 94 9.90 2.79 -6.43
N VAL A 95 10.37 1.91 -5.53
CA VAL A 95 11.20 0.74 -5.90
C VAL A 95 10.46 -0.19 -6.84
N ILE A 96 9.18 -0.50 -6.56
CA ILE A 96 8.36 -1.32 -7.46
C ILE A 96 8.25 -0.67 -8.84
N GLY A 97 8.06 0.64 -8.91
CA GLY A 97 8.05 1.38 -10.18
C GLY A 97 9.39 1.28 -10.93
N LEU A 98 10.53 1.29 -10.21
CA LEU A 98 11.87 1.11 -10.80
C LEU A 98 12.08 -0.29 -11.38
N GLU A 99 11.47 -1.31 -10.78
CA GLU A 99 11.58 -2.71 -11.20
C GLU A 99 10.55 -3.13 -12.26
N THR A 100 9.50 -2.32 -12.44
CA THR A 100 8.39 -2.60 -13.35
C THR A 100 8.77 -2.37 -14.82
N ASP A 101 8.43 -3.34 -15.67
CA ASP A 101 8.58 -3.20 -17.12
C ASP A 101 7.38 -2.46 -17.73
N LEU A 102 7.54 -1.15 -17.96
CA LEU A 102 6.50 -0.32 -18.55
C LEU A 102 5.98 -0.87 -19.89
N LYS A 103 6.83 -1.49 -20.71
CA LYS A 103 6.39 -2.03 -22.01
C LYS A 103 5.44 -3.21 -21.80
N LYS A 104 5.79 -4.14 -20.91
CA LYS A 104 4.91 -5.25 -20.55
C LYS A 104 3.61 -4.76 -19.91
N LEU A 105 3.70 -3.80 -18.99
CA LEU A 105 2.54 -3.17 -18.36
C LEU A 105 1.55 -2.61 -19.39
N MET A 106 2.06 -1.89 -20.40
CA MET A 106 1.24 -1.37 -21.50
C MET A 106 0.64 -2.48 -22.36
N GLN A 107 1.38 -3.56 -22.63
CA GLN A 107 0.87 -4.70 -23.40
C GLN A 107 -0.28 -5.45 -22.72
N VAL A 108 -0.33 -5.44 -21.38
CA VAL A 108 -1.39 -6.08 -20.60
C VAL A 108 -2.48 -5.10 -20.14
N GLY A 109 -2.39 -3.83 -20.52
CA GLY A 109 -3.26 -2.75 -20.04
C GLY A 109 -4.77 -2.99 -20.27
N GLY A 110 -5.14 -3.64 -21.37
CA GLY A 110 -6.54 -4.03 -21.62
C GLY A 110 -7.07 -5.00 -20.57
N SER A 111 -6.31 -6.07 -20.29
CA SER A 111 -6.64 -7.05 -19.25
C SER A 111 -6.66 -6.40 -17.87
N ALA A 112 -5.67 -5.57 -17.56
CA ALA A 112 -5.58 -4.84 -16.30
C ALA A 112 -6.80 -3.94 -16.06
N THR A 113 -7.23 -3.20 -17.09
CA THR A 113 -8.43 -2.35 -17.02
C THR A 113 -9.70 -3.17 -16.78
N ALA A 114 -9.85 -4.31 -17.47
CA ALA A 114 -11.01 -5.18 -17.28
C ALA A 114 -11.05 -5.79 -15.87
N VAL A 115 -9.90 -6.23 -15.36
CA VAL A 115 -9.77 -6.73 -13.97
C VAL A 115 -10.09 -5.64 -12.96
N ALA A 116 -9.64 -4.40 -13.18
CA ALA A 116 -9.97 -3.28 -12.29
C ALA A 116 -11.48 -2.97 -12.30
N VAL A 117 -12.10 -2.82 -13.48
CA VAL A 117 -13.52 -2.49 -13.60
C VAL A 117 -14.40 -3.57 -12.96
N ILE A 118 -14.15 -4.84 -13.26
CA ILE A 118 -14.92 -5.95 -12.67
C ILE A 118 -14.56 -6.14 -11.18
N GLY A 119 -13.30 -5.93 -10.83
CA GLY A 119 -12.79 -5.98 -9.45
C GLY A 119 -13.34 -4.86 -8.56
N VAL A 120 -13.83 -3.76 -9.12
CA VAL A 120 -14.61 -2.76 -8.41
C VAL A 120 -16.09 -3.14 -8.41
N ALA A 121 -16.65 -3.47 -9.58
CA ALA A 121 -18.08 -3.68 -9.74
C ALA A 121 -18.61 -4.86 -8.90
N LEU A 122 -17.90 -6.00 -8.86
CA LEU A 122 -18.37 -7.17 -8.14
C LEU A 122 -18.39 -6.97 -6.60
N PRO A 123 -17.30 -6.50 -5.95
CA PRO A 123 -17.36 -6.23 -4.51
C PRO A 123 -18.31 -5.09 -4.15
N LEU A 124 -18.42 -4.05 -4.99
CA LEU A 124 -19.39 -2.97 -4.82
C LEU A 124 -20.82 -3.50 -4.81
N ALA A 125 -21.19 -4.26 -5.84
CA ALA A 125 -22.52 -4.84 -5.97
C ALA A 125 -22.80 -5.85 -4.84
N GLY A 126 -21.82 -6.66 -4.48
CA GLY A 126 -21.94 -7.63 -3.39
C GLY A 126 -22.16 -6.97 -2.02
N GLY A 127 -21.37 -5.95 -1.69
CA GLY A 127 -21.53 -5.21 -0.44
C GLY A 127 -22.82 -4.39 -0.40
N PHE A 128 -23.22 -3.79 -1.53
CA PHE A 128 -24.51 -3.11 -1.66
C PHE A 128 -25.68 -4.08 -1.44
N ALA A 129 -25.69 -5.22 -2.14
CA ALA A 129 -26.72 -6.24 -1.99
C ALA A 129 -26.77 -6.77 -0.55
N PHE A 130 -25.62 -6.98 0.09
CA PHE A 130 -25.56 -7.40 1.50
C PHE A 130 -26.21 -6.37 2.43
N GLY A 131 -25.94 -5.08 2.26
CA GLY A 131 -26.58 -4.02 3.03
C GLY A 131 -28.10 -3.97 2.85
N GLU A 132 -28.58 -4.04 1.60
CA GLU A 132 -30.03 -4.04 1.30
C GLU A 132 -30.74 -5.28 1.88
N LEU A 133 -30.11 -6.46 1.81
CA LEU A 133 -30.66 -7.71 2.38
C LEU A 133 -30.81 -7.64 3.91
N LEU A 134 -29.98 -6.84 4.58
CA LEU A 134 -30.08 -6.58 6.02
C LEU A 134 -31.01 -5.41 6.35
N GLY A 135 -31.71 -4.84 5.37
CA GLY A 135 -32.65 -3.74 5.55
C GLY A 135 -31.97 -2.39 5.83
N MET A 136 -30.69 -2.23 5.47
CA MET A 136 -29.98 -0.97 5.62
C MET A 136 -30.44 0.07 4.59
N SER A 137 -30.16 1.35 4.83
CA SER A 137 -30.46 2.38 3.84
C SER A 137 -29.54 2.25 2.63
N ARG A 138 -30.03 2.66 1.45
CA ARG A 138 -29.24 2.64 0.20
C ARG A 138 -27.90 3.34 0.31
N MET A 139 -27.83 4.42 1.10
CA MET A 139 -26.59 5.16 1.33
C MET A 139 -25.58 4.30 2.11
N VAL A 140 -26.04 3.62 3.17
CA VAL A 140 -25.21 2.71 3.97
C VAL A 140 -24.75 1.51 3.14
N SER A 141 -25.67 0.90 2.38
CA SER A 141 -25.38 -0.19 1.45
C SER A 141 -24.31 0.22 0.42
N LEU A 142 -24.40 1.43 -0.12
CA LEU A 142 -23.41 1.98 -1.06
C LEU A 142 -22.05 2.20 -0.40
N PHE A 143 -22.02 2.74 0.82
CA PHE A 143 -20.77 2.90 1.59
C PHE A 143 -20.10 1.57 1.88
N LEU A 144 -20.88 0.55 2.28
CA LEU A 144 -20.37 -0.80 2.49
C LEU A 144 -19.77 -1.34 1.19
N GLY A 145 -20.53 -1.34 0.09
CA GLY A 145 -20.02 -1.75 -1.22
C GLY A 145 -18.73 -1.02 -1.61
N ALA A 146 -18.69 0.30 -1.47
CA ALA A 146 -17.53 1.12 -1.84
C ALA A 146 -16.30 0.79 -0.98
N SER A 147 -16.48 0.50 0.30
CA SER A 147 -15.36 0.09 1.18
C SER A 147 -14.71 -1.23 0.76
N LEU A 148 -15.42 -2.07 0.00
CA LEU A 148 -14.92 -3.35 -0.50
C LEU A 148 -14.13 -3.22 -1.82
N THR A 149 -14.06 -2.05 -2.46
CA THR A 149 -13.52 -1.95 -3.83
C THR A 149 -12.01 -1.76 -3.87
N ALA A 150 -11.46 -0.85 -3.07
CA ALA A 150 -10.08 -0.36 -3.22
C ALA A 150 -9.01 -1.36 -2.77
N THR A 151 -8.21 -1.86 -3.71
CA THR A 151 -7.12 -2.81 -3.47
C THR A 151 -5.87 -2.13 -2.88
N SER A 152 -5.21 -2.77 -1.91
CA SER A 152 -3.89 -2.32 -1.43
C SER A 152 -2.77 -2.84 -2.32
N VAL A 153 -2.33 -2.02 -3.28
CA VAL A 153 -1.22 -2.33 -4.19
C VAL A 153 0.09 -2.61 -3.44
N GLY A 154 0.34 -1.91 -2.33
CA GLY A 154 1.59 -2.03 -1.58
C GLY A 154 1.82 -3.42 -1.02
N ILE A 155 0.79 -4.03 -0.41
CA ILE A 155 0.88 -5.40 0.14
C ILE A 155 1.17 -6.39 -0.99
N THR A 156 0.35 -6.39 -2.04
CA THR A 156 0.52 -7.35 -3.14
C THR A 156 1.86 -7.19 -3.83
N ALA A 157 2.25 -5.96 -4.14
CA ALA A 157 3.51 -5.72 -4.83
C ALA A 157 4.71 -6.12 -3.97
N ARG A 158 4.66 -5.94 -2.64
CA ARG A 158 5.68 -6.47 -1.73
C ARG A 158 5.73 -8.00 -1.76
N VAL A 159 4.58 -8.68 -1.69
CA VAL A 159 4.52 -10.15 -1.78
C VAL A 159 5.14 -10.65 -3.10
N LEU A 160 4.77 -10.03 -4.23
CA LEU A 160 5.32 -10.39 -5.54
C LEU A 160 6.82 -10.10 -5.63
N SER A 161 7.29 -9.04 -4.97
CA SER A 161 8.71 -8.67 -4.89
C SER A 161 9.50 -9.68 -4.07
N ASP A 162 9.02 -10.02 -2.87
CA ASP A 162 9.67 -10.97 -1.95
C ASP A 162 9.77 -12.36 -2.59
N LEU A 163 8.78 -12.73 -3.41
CA LEU A 163 8.78 -14.00 -4.14
C LEU A 163 9.54 -13.95 -5.48
N GLY A 164 9.99 -12.78 -5.93
CA GLY A 164 10.73 -12.62 -7.20
C GLY A 164 9.88 -12.66 -8.48
N HIS A 165 8.56 -12.56 -8.37
CA HIS A 165 7.60 -12.69 -9.48
C HIS A 165 7.11 -11.36 -10.05
N LEU A 166 7.68 -10.21 -9.65
CA LEU A 166 7.21 -8.88 -10.10
C LEU A 166 7.15 -8.67 -11.62
N LYS A 167 7.99 -9.37 -12.38
CA LYS A 167 8.14 -9.18 -13.85
C LYS A 167 7.24 -10.09 -14.69
N ASP A 168 6.47 -10.96 -14.04
CA ASP A 168 5.55 -11.88 -14.68
C ASP A 168 4.33 -11.15 -15.23
N ASP A 169 3.74 -11.67 -16.30
CA ASP A 169 2.58 -11.05 -16.95
C ASP A 169 1.39 -10.91 -15.99
N ALA A 170 1.18 -11.88 -15.10
CA ALA A 170 0.16 -11.81 -14.05
C ALA A 170 0.41 -10.65 -13.08
N SER A 171 1.65 -10.47 -12.63
CA SER A 171 2.08 -9.36 -11.77
C SER A 171 1.91 -8.02 -12.46
N GLN A 172 2.25 -7.92 -13.74
CA GLN A 172 2.04 -6.69 -14.52
C GLN A 172 0.55 -6.34 -14.64
N ILE A 173 -0.33 -7.35 -14.79
CA ILE A 173 -1.79 -7.14 -14.77
C ILE A 173 -2.26 -6.67 -13.41
N ILE A 174 -1.80 -7.29 -12.32
CA ILE A 174 -2.16 -6.91 -10.95
C ILE A 174 -1.75 -5.45 -10.69
N LEU A 175 -0.51 -5.08 -10.97
CA LEU A 175 0.01 -3.72 -10.76
C LEU A 175 -0.76 -2.70 -11.60
N GLY A 176 -0.98 -3.00 -12.89
CA GLY A 176 -1.75 -2.13 -13.78
C GLY A 176 -3.21 -1.99 -13.35
N ALA A 177 -3.82 -3.10 -12.93
CA ALA A 177 -5.20 -3.11 -12.44
C ALA A 177 -5.31 -2.28 -11.17
N ALA A 178 -4.33 -2.38 -10.26
CA ALA A 178 -4.33 -1.61 -9.02
C ALA A 178 -4.25 -0.10 -9.25
N VAL A 179 -3.47 0.38 -10.24
CA VAL A 179 -3.45 1.80 -10.60
C VAL A 179 -4.83 2.27 -11.10
N VAL A 180 -5.48 1.48 -11.94
CA VAL A 180 -6.84 1.79 -12.43
C VAL A 180 -7.86 1.71 -11.30
N ASP A 181 -7.73 0.72 -10.42
CA ASP A 181 -8.58 0.49 -9.24
C ASP A 181 -8.52 1.68 -8.27
N ASP A 182 -7.33 2.24 -8.01
CA ASP A 182 -7.17 3.45 -7.18
C ASP A 182 -7.85 4.68 -7.80
N ILE A 183 -7.74 4.86 -9.12
CA ILE A 183 -8.42 5.97 -9.81
C ILE A 183 -9.94 5.81 -9.68
N ILE A 184 -10.46 4.60 -9.88
CA ILE A 184 -11.89 4.33 -9.70
C ILE A 184 -12.28 4.52 -8.22
N GLY A 185 -11.44 4.09 -7.28
CA GLY A 185 -11.62 4.24 -5.85
C GLY A 185 -11.72 5.71 -5.43
N LEU A 186 -10.86 6.59 -5.96
CA LEU A 186 -10.92 8.03 -5.75
C LEU A 186 -12.24 8.64 -6.27
N VAL A 187 -12.68 8.22 -7.45
CA VAL A 187 -13.95 8.67 -8.04
C VAL A 187 -15.11 8.23 -7.16
N LEU A 188 -15.13 6.96 -6.72
CA LEU A 188 -16.12 6.43 -5.80
C LEU A 188 -16.11 7.16 -4.47
N LEU A 189 -14.94 7.45 -3.92
CA LEU A 189 -14.79 8.19 -2.66
C LEU A 189 -15.42 9.58 -2.77
N THR A 190 -15.17 10.26 -3.89
CA THR A 190 -15.76 11.59 -4.13
C THR A 190 -17.27 11.51 -4.31
N ILE A 191 -17.76 10.52 -5.05
CA ILE A 191 -19.21 10.30 -5.26
C ILE A 191 -19.89 10.04 -3.91
N VAL A 192 -19.37 9.09 -3.16
CA VAL A 192 -19.93 8.62 -1.90
C VAL A 192 -19.85 9.72 -0.82
N GLY A 193 -18.74 10.46 -0.75
CA GLY A 193 -18.59 11.62 0.13
C GLY A 193 -19.53 12.77 -0.22
N THR A 194 -19.65 13.14 -1.50
CA THR A 194 -20.57 14.22 -1.93
C THR A 194 -22.02 13.87 -1.61
N LEU A 195 -22.42 12.61 -1.84
CA LEU A 195 -23.76 12.15 -1.50
C LEU A 195 -24.00 12.13 0.01
N ALA A 196 -22.99 11.78 0.81
CA ALA A 196 -23.09 11.79 2.28
C ALA A 196 -23.36 13.19 2.84
N GLU A 197 -22.82 14.23 2.20
CA GLU A 197 -23.01 15.63 2.57
C GLU A 197 -24.33 16.22 2.02
N GLY A 198 -25.13 15.44 1.30
CA GLY A 198 -26.35 15.92 0.64
C GLY A 198 -26.09 16.75 -0.62
N GLY A 199 -24.87 16.68 -1.16
CA GLY A 199 -24.47 17.36 -2.39
C GLY A 199 -25.06 16.71 -3.64
N ALA A 200 -25.25 17.51 -4.68
CA ALA A 200 -25.66 17.01 -6.00
C ALA A 200 -24.45 16.55 -6.81
N LEU A 201 -24.53 15.33 -7.35
CA LEU A 201 -23.53 14.85 -8.30
C LEU A 201 -23.73 15.52 -9.65
N THR A 202 -22.68 16.16 -10.16
CA THR A 202 -22.68 16.69 -11.53
C THR A 202 -21.84 15.80 -12.42
N VAL A 203 -22.35 15.47 -13.62
CA VAL A 203 -21.61 14.70 -14.63
C VAL A 203 -20.28 15.39 -14.95
N LEU A 204 -20.28 16.73 -14.98
CA LEU A 204 -19.08 17.54 -15.17
C LEU A 204 -18.06 17.37 -14.03
N GLY A 205 -18.52 17.31 -12.77
CA GLY A 205 -17.65 17.11 -11.60
C GLY A 205 -16.97 15.74 -11.61
N ILE A 206 -17.74 14.68 -11.85
CA ILE A 206 -17.21 13.30 -11.97
C ILE A 206 -16.25 13.20 -13.14
N GLY A 207 -16.64 13.73 -14.32
CA GLY A 207 -15.78 13.76 -15.50
C GLY A 207 -14.47 14.50 -15.26
N ARG A 208 -14.49 15.61 -14.51
CA ARG A 208 -13.29 16.35 -14.12
C ARG A 208 -12.35 15.53 -13.23
N ILE A 209 -12.87 14.80 -12.24
CA ILE A 209 -12.04 13.97 -11.34
C ILE A 209 -11.38 12.83 -12.12
N VAL A 210 -12.15 12.12 -12.95
CA VAL A 210 -11.64 11.06 -13.83
C VAL A 210 -10.54 11.60 -14.74
N LEU A 211 -10.79 12.73 -15.40
CA LEU A 211 -9.84 13.38 -16.29
C LEU A 211 -8.56 13.79 -15.57
N ILE A 212 -8.69 14.34 -14.36
CA ILE A 212 -7.54 14.75 -13.54
C ILE A 212 -6.72 13.53 -13.11
N ALA A 213 -7.36 12.44 -12.66
CA ALA A 213 -6.67 11.26 -12.17
C ALA A 213 -5.95 10.49 -13.30
N PHE A 214 -6.64 10.18 -14.41
CA PHE A 214 -6.00 9.57 -15.59
C PHE A 214 -5.01 10.51 -16.27
N GLY A 215 -5.36 11.79 -16.36
CA GLY A 215 -4.51 12.82 -16.93
C GLY A 215 -3.21 12.98 -16.15
N PHE A 216 -3.26 12.93 -14.81
CA PHE A 216 -2.08 12.97 -13.96
C PHE A 216 -1.13 11.81 -14.25
N VAL A 217 -1.61 10.55 -14.26
CA VAL A 217 -0.74 9.39 -14.50
C VAL A 217 -0.07 9.47 -15.87
N LEU A 218 -0.87 9.75 -16.92
CA LEU A 218 -0.33 9.87 -18.27
C LEU A 218 0.68 11.01 -18.38
N LEU A 219 0.35 12.19 -17.84
CA LEU A 219 1.20 13.36 -17.88
C LEU A 219 2.45 13.19 -17.04
N ALA A 220 2.36 12.55 -15.88
CA ALA A 220 3.50 12.23 -15.02
C ALA A 220 4.49 11.32 -15.74
N ILE A 221 4.01 10.30 -16.47
CA ILE A 221 4.87 9.42 -17.26
C ILE A 221 5.47 10.17 -18.45
N VAL A 222 4.67 10.95 -19.20
CA VAL A 222 5.12 11.69 -20.38
C VAL A 222 6.11 12.78 -20.00
N ILE A 223 5.70 13.73 -19.16
CA ILE A 223 6.55 14.83 -18.70
C ILE A 223 7.74 14.28 -17.91
N GLY A 224 7.51 13.33 -17.01
CA GLY A 224 8.58 12.70 -16.24
C GLY A 224 9.62 12.07 -17.15
N SER A 225 9.22 11.36 -18.21
CA SER A 225 10.17 10.76 -19.16
C SER A 225 11.00 11.80 -19.93
N GLN A 226 10.48 13.01 -20.13
CA GLN A 226 11.22 14.13 -20.73
C GLN A 226 12.15 14.83 -19.72
N LEU A 227 11.71 14.94 -18.46
CA LEU A 227 12.48 15.53 -17.37
C LEU A 227 13.60 14.60 -16.88
N ALA A 228 13.41 13.28 -16.94
CA ALA A 228 14.35 12.31 -16.40
C ALA A 228 15.77 12.42 -17.02
N PRO A 229 15.96 12.56 -18.35
CA PRO A 229 17.28 12.82 -18.91
C PRO A 229 17.91 14.14 -18.45
N MET A 230 17.10 15.16 -18.14
CA MET A 230 17.60 16.42 -17.58
C MET A 230 18.04 16.23 -16.13
N LEU A 231 17.25 15.51 -15.33
CA LEU A 231 17.59 15.15 -13.95
C LEU A 231 18.87 14.34 -13.90
N ILE A 232 19.01 13.28 -14.71
CA ILE A 232 20.23 12.46 -14.73
C ILE A 232 21.44 13.28 -15.15
N ARG A 233 21.34 14.13 -16.19
CA ARG A 233 22.44 15.03 -16.57
C ARG A 233 22.84 16.02 -15.47
N ALA A 234 21.87 16.47 -14.66
CA ALA A 234 22.15 17.33 -13.51
C ALA A 234 22.85 16.53 -12.40
N ILE A 235 22.41 15.30 -12.15
CA ILE A 235 23.01 14.37 -11.18
C ILE A 235 24.45 14.02 -11.57
N ASP A 236 24.72 13.74 -12.84
CA ASP A 236 26.06 13.40 -13.32
C ASP A 236 27.07 14.55 -13.12
N ARG A 237 26.58 15.78 -12.94
CA ARG A 237 27.41 16.95 -12.60
C ARG A 237 27.61 17.13 -11.09
N ILE A 238 26.81 16.48 -10.25
CA ILE A 238 26.90 16.56 -8.80
C ILE A 238 28.04 15.65 -8.33
N LYS A 239 29.06 16.24 -7.69
CA LYS A 239 30.21 15.52 -7.12
C LYS A 239 30.01 15.05 -5.67
N VAL A 240 28.86 15.37 -5.08
CA VAL A 240 28.52 14.99 -3.70
C VAL A 240 28.23 13.50 -3.64
N ALA A 241 28.69 12.83 -2.57
CA ALA A 241 28.45 11.41 -2.35
C ALA A 241 26.95 11.09 -2.37
N ARG A 242 26.59 9.97 -3.01
CA ARG A 242 25.20 9.49 -3.15
C ARG A 242 24.23 10.52 -3.80
N GLY A 243 24.73 11.39 -4.67
CA GLY A 243 23.90 12.37 -5.39
C GLY A 243 22.76 11.73 -6.20
N LEU A 244 22.98 10.54 -6.76
CA LEU A 244 21.98 9.77 -7.49
C LEU A 244 20.82 9.33 -6.61
N LEU A 245 21.10 8.66 -5.48
CA LEU A 245 20.12 8.30 -4.46
C LEU A 245 19.24 9.49 -4.05
N PHE A 246 19.85 10.57 -3.55
CA PHE A 246 19.08 11.70 -3.02
C PHE A 246 18.24 12.38 -4.10
N ALA A 247 18.79 12.60 -5.29
CA ALA A 247 18.04 13.23 -6.37
C ALA A 247 16.87 12.35 -6.85
N SER A 248 17.04 11.03 -6.88
CA SER A 248 15.97 10.09 -7.22
C SER A 248 14.86 10.06 -6.17
N ILE A 249 15.19 10.07 -4.87
CA ILE A 249 14.22 10.15 -3.78
C ILE A 249 13.49 11.50 -3.82
N VAL A 250 14.20 12.62 -4.00
CA VAL A 250 13.58 13.94 -4.13
C VAL A 250 12.62 13.99 -5.31
N PHE A 251 12.98 13.38 -6.44
CA PHE A 251 12.09 13.28 -7.60
C PHE A 251 10.82 12.46 -7.28
N ALA A 252 10.97 11.32 -6.60
CA ALA A 252 9.85 10.50 -6.17
C ALA A 252 8.92 11.25 -5.21
N LEU A 253 9.47 11.94 -4.21
CA LEU A 253 8.71 12.77 -3.27
C LEU A 253 8.03 13.95 -3.96
N ALA A 254 8.69 14.60 -4.92
CA ALA A 254 8.10 15.69 -5.69
C ALA A 254 6.90 15.22 -6.51
N LEU A 255 7.01 14.08 -7.21
CA LEU A 255 5.91 13.49 -7.98
C LEU A 255 4.77 13.01 -7.07
N ALA A 256 5.08 12.40 -5.93
CA ALA A 256 4.11 12.02 -4.91
C ALA A 256 3.35 13.24 -4.37
N TYR A 257 4.06 14.33 -4.07
CA TYR A 257 3.46 15.60 -3.66
C TYR A 257 2.54 16.18 -4.73
N VAL A 258 3.00 16.22 -5.99
CA VAL A 258 2.16 16.71 -7.11
C VAL A 258 0.91 15.84 -7.29
N ALA A 259 1.03 14.51 -7.15
CA ALA A 259 -0.11 13.59 -7.19
C ALA A 259 -1.17 14.00 -6.17
N GLN A 260 -0.75 14.17 -4.90
CA GLN A 260 -1.64 14.56 -3.82
C GLN A 260 -2.29 15.93 -4.06
N ARG A 261 -1.53 16.92 -4.56
CA ARG A 261 -2.04 18.28 -4.83
C ARG A 261 -3.06 18.33 -5.95
N VAL A 262 -2.94 17.43 -6.92
CA VAL A 262 -3.85 17.30 -8.06
C VAL A 262 -5.04 16.40 -7.70
N GLY A 263 -5.03 15.74 -6.54
CA GLY A 263 -6.11 14.90 -6.03
C GLY A 263 -5.98 13.42 -6.37
N SER A 264 -4.83 12.98 -6.89
CA SER A 264 -4.48 11.56 -7.05
C SER A 264 -3.86 11.00 -5.77
N ALA A 265 -3.88 9.67 -5.60
CA ALA A 265 -3.22 9.03 -4.46
C ALA A 265 -1.70 9.26 -4.48
N ILE A 266 -1.11 9.54 -3.31
CA ILE A 266 0.32 9.84 -3.15
C ILE A 266 1.22 8.71 -3.67
N ILE A 267 0.81 7.45 -3.43
CA ILE A 267 1.51 6.23 -3.85
C ILE A 267 1.59 6.06 -5.37
N ILE A 268 0.60 6.57 -6.12
CA ILE A 268 0.64 6.55 -7.59
C ILE A 268 1.73 7.49 -8.11
N GLY A 269 1.93 8.64 -7.46
CA GLY A 269 2.99 9.58 -7.83
C GLY A 269 4.38 8.97 -7.68
N SER A 270 4.64 8.28 -6.56
CA SER A 270 5.95 7.62 -6.35
C SER A 270 6.16 6.42 -7.28
N PHE A 271 5.11 5.64 -7.56
CA PHE A 271 5.16 4.58 -8.56
C PHE A 271 5.46 5.12 -9.97
N ALA A 272 4.79 6.20 -10.38
CA ALA A 272 5.04 6.86 -11.66
C ALA A 272 6.48 7.41 -11.75
N ALA A 273 7.02 7.94 -10.66
CA ALA A 273 8.42 8.36 -10.60
C ALA A 273 9.38 7.18 -10.84
N GLY A 274 9.08 6.02 -10.27
CA GLY A 274 9.82 4.78 -10.50
C GLY A 274 9.80 4.37 -11.96
N LEU A 275 8.62 4.30 -12.58
CA LEU A 275 8.47 3.96 -14.00
C LEU A 275 9.25 4.89 -14.94
N VAL A 276 9.27 6.18 -14.61
CA VAL A 276 9.99 7.21 -15.35
C VAL A 276 11.50 6.99 -15.25
N LEU A 277 12.03 6.78 -14.04
CA LEU A 277 13.46 6.61 -13.81
C LEU A 277 14.00 5.24 -14.23
N ALA A 278 13.15 4.20 -14.20
CA ALA A 278 13.47 2.84 -14.67
C ALA A 278 13.99 2.82 -16.12
N ARG A 279 13.50 3.73 -16.95
CA ARG A 279 13.83 3.82 -18.39
C ARG A 279 15.14 4.56 -18.67
N THR A 280 15.72 5.20 -17.66
CA THR A 280 17.00 5.90 -17.82
C THR A 280 18.16 4.91 -17.79
N HIS A 281 19.32 5.31 -18.32
CA HIS A 281 20.52 4.48 -18.32
C HIS A 281 21.05 4.19 -16.90
N ARG A 282 20.69 5.00 -15.90
CA ARG A 282 21.01 4.81 -14.47
C ARG A 282 19.91 4.08 -13.69
N GLY A 283 18.81 3.65 -14.33
CA GLY A 283 17.64 3.08 -13.63
C GLY A 283 17.99 1.91 -12.70
N LYS A 284 18.88 1.02 -13.13
CA LYS A 284 19.37 -0.11 -12.32
C LYS A 284 20.19 0.33 -11.11
N ASP A 285 21.02 1.36 -11.27
CA ASP A 285 21.85 1.90 -10.19
C ASP A 285 20.98 2.62 -9.15
N ILE A 286 20.01 3.42 -9.62
CA ILE A 286 18.99 4.05 -8.77
C ILE A 286 18.24 2.97 -7.98
N CYS A 287 17.78 1.92 -8.65
CA CYS A 287 17.07 0.82 -8.02
C CYS A 287 17.89 0.20 -6.87
N ARG A 288 19.17 -0.10 -7.09
CA ARG A 288 20.05 -0.65 -6.05
C ARG A 288 20.22 0.30 -4.87
N GLU A 289 20.55 1.57 -5.13
CA GLU A 289 20.79 2.54 -4.05
C GLU A 289 19.51 2.83 -3.24
N VAL A 290 18.36 2.93 -3.89
CA VAL A 290 17.07 3.20 -3.25
C VAL A 290 16.56 1.97 -2.51
N HIS A 291 16.81 0.76 -3.03
CA HIS A 291 16.39 -0.49 -2.39
C HIS A 291 16.93 -0.58 -0.96
N ASP A 292 18.23 -0.31 -0.74
CA ASP A 292 18.85 -0.32 0.60
C ASP A 292 18.16 0.63 1.58
N VAL A 293 17.79 1.84 1.13
CA VAL A 293 17.07 2.81 1.96
C VAL A 293 15.64 2.33 2.21
N SER A 294 14.97 1.81 1.20
CA SER A 294 13.59 1.31 1.31
C SER A 294 13.51 0.16 2.34
N GLN A 295 14.52 -0.71 2.42
CA GLN A 295 14.55 -1.81 3.40
C GLN A 295 14.51 -1.33 4.86
N PHE A 296 14.87 -0.08 5.12
CA PHE A 296 14.70 0.55 6.44
C PHE A 296 13.26 1.05 6.68
N PHE A 297 12.64 1.72 5.70
CA PHE A 297 11.34 2.36 5.90
C PHE A 297 10.15 1.44 5.64
N VAL A 298 10.25 0.51 4.68
CA VAL A 298 9.13 -0.37 4.32
C VAL A 298 8.61 -1.22 5.50
N PRO A 299 9.45 -1.79 6.37
CA PRO A 299 8.95 -2.54 7.52
C PRO A 299 8.12 -1.69 8.48
N ILE A 300 8.40 -0.38 8.59
CA ILE A 300 7.62 0.55 9.42
C ILE A 300 6.19 0.62 8.92
N PHE A 301 6.00 0.65 7.59
CA PHE A 301 4.68 0.63 6.98
C PHE A 301 3.90 -0.64 7.33
N PHE A 302 4.46 -1.82 7.08
CA PHE A 302 3.73 -3.08 7.32
C PHE A 302 3.48 -3.35 8.80
N VAL A 303 4.43 -3.01 9.67
CA VAL A 303 4.21 -3.11 11.12
C VAL A 303 3.14 -2.12 11.57
N ALA A 304 3.09 -0.89 11.05
CA ALA A 304 2.03 0.07 11.38
C ALA A 304 0.65 -0.40 10.90
N VAL A 305 0.55 -0.95 9.69
CA VAL A 305 -0.68 -1.59 9.17
C VAL A 305 -1.11 -2.74 10.08
N GLY A 306 -0.17 -3.59 10.51
CA GLY A 306 -0.44 -4.65 11.47
C GLY A 306 -0.88 -4.13 12.84
N ALA A 307 -0.27 -3.04 13.32
CA ALA A 307 -0.56 -2.46 14.62
C ALA A 307 -1.97 -1.85 14.72
N ALA A 308 -2.54 -1.42 13.59
CA ALA A 308 -3.90 -0.91 13.45
C ALA A 308 -5.01 -1.96 13.65
N ILE A 309 -4.65 -3.25 13.68
CA ILE A 309 -5.60 -4.34 13.84
C ILE A 309 -6.09 -4.42 15.28
N ASP A 310 -7.41 -4.34 15.44
CA ASP A 310 -8.10 -4.49 16.72
C ASP A 310 -9.03 -5.71 16.74
N PHE A 311 -8.64 -6.80 17.41
CA PHE A 311 -9.45 -8.00 17.52
C PHE A 311 -10.75 -7.83 18.32
N ARG A 312 -10.88 -6.74 19.09
CA ARG A 312 -12.15 -6.43 19.79
C ARG A 312 -13.27 -6.05 18.83
N THR A 313 -12.92 -5.70 17.59
CA THR A 313 -13.86 -5.30 16.54
C THR A 313 -14.41 -6.48 15.72
N ILE A 314 -13.97 -7.72 16.01
CA ILE A 314 -14.41 -8.92 15.31
C ILE A 314 -15.93 -9.10 15.41
N ASN A 315 -16.58 -9.21 14.27
CA ASN A 315 -18.00 -9.49 14.16
C ASN A 315 -18.31 -10.33 12.91
N TRP A 316 -19.47 -10.98 12.90
CA TRP A 316 -19.90 -11.87 11.81
C TRP A 316 -20.04 -11.14 10.47
N MET A 317 -20.43 -9.85 10.50
CA MET A 317 -20.58 -9.03 9.30
C MET A 317 -19.24 -8.80 8.62
N GLY A 318 -18.16 -8.61 9.39
CA GLY A 318 -16.81 -8.48 8.87
C GLY A 318 -16.35 -9.73 8.13
N PHE A 319 -16.68 -10.92 8.64
CA PHE A 319 -16.43 -12.17 7.92
C PHE A 319 -17.24 -12.28 6.63
N ALA A 320 -18.51 -11.88 6.65
CA ALA A 320 -19.36 -11.87 5.46
C ALA A 320 -18.82 -10.91 4.39
N LEU A 321 -18.47 -9.68 4.78
CA LEU A 321 -17.86 -8.69 3.90
C LEU A 321 -16.50 -9.15 3.36
N ALA A 322 -15.68 -9.81 4.18
CA ALA A 322 -14.43 -10.42 3.72
C ALA A 322 -14.68 -11.49 2.66
N ALA A 323 -15.64 -12.39 2.88
CA ALA A 323 -15.99 -13.41 1.91
C ALA A 323 -16.46 -12.78 0.58
N ILE A 324 -17.33 -11.78 0.64
CA ILE A 324 -17.82 -11.04 -0.54
C ILE A 324 -16.65 -10.37 -1.27
N GLY A 325 -15.78 -9.66 -0.55
CA GLY A 325 -14.63 -8.96 -1.13
C GLY A 325 -13.62 -9.91 -1.78
N ILE A 326 -13.31 -11.03 -1.11
CA ILE A 326 -12.42 -12.07 -1.63
C ILE A 326 -13.01 -12.69 -2.90
N VAL A 327 -14.26 -13.16 -2.84
CA VAL A 327 -14.92 -13.79 -3.99
C VAL A 327 -15.01 -12.82 -5.17
N GLY A 328 -15.42 -11.57 -4.93
CA GLY A 328 -15.52 -10.56 -5.98
C GLY A 328 -14.19 -10.30 -6.69
N LYS A 329 -13.08 -10.19 -5.95
CA LYS A 329 -11.75 -9.97 -6.56
C LYS A 329 -11.18 -11.23 -7.22
N VAL A 330 -11.41 -12.42 -6.64
CA VAL A 330 -11.03 -13.69 -7.29
C VAL A 330 -11.74 -13.84 -8.63
N LEU A 331 -13.06 -13.59 -8.67
CA LEU A 331 -13.84 -13.64 -9.90
C LEU A 331 -13.38 -12.61 -10.94
N ALA A 332 -12.95 -11.42 -10.52
CA ALA A 332 -12.39 -10.41 -11.42
C ALA A 332 -11.13 -10.91 -12.16
N GLY A 333 -10.31 -11.76 -11.52
CA GLY A 333 -9.15 -12.38 -12.16
C GLY A 333 -9.51 -13.29 -13.34
N PHE A 334 -10.71 -13.87 -13.36
CA PHE A 334 -11.15 -14.76 -14.46
C PHE A 334 -11.54 -14.03 -15.74
N VAL A 335 -11.71 -12.72 -15.68
CA VAL A 335 -12.03 -11.87 -16.84
C VAL A 335 -10.87 -11.85 -17.84
N VAL A 336 -9.66 -12.23 -17.41
CA VAL A 336 -8.51 -12.12 -18.30
C VAL A 336 -8.54 -13.14 -19.44
N TRP A 337 -8.41 -12.62 -20.67
CA TRP A 337 -8.51 -13.36 -21.93
C TRP A 337 -7.18 -13.89 -22.48
N ARG A 338 -6.03 -13.54 -21.89
CA ARG A 338 -4.73 -14.10 -22.33
C ARG A 338 -4.63 -15.59 -21.97
N LYS A 339 -4.23 -16.41 -22.96
CA LYS A 339 -4.01 -17.86 -22.78
C LYS A 339 -2.77 -18.11 -21.90
N GLY A 340 -2.78 -19.23 -21.17
CA GLY A 340 -1.64 -19.69 -20.37
C GLY A 340 -1.43 -18.94 -19.05
N MET A 341 -2.34 -18.03 -18.67
CA MET A 341 -2.20 -17.25 -17.46
C MET A 341 -3.02 -17.79 -16.30
N ASN A 342 -2.42 -17.74 -15.12
CA ASN A 342 -3.09 -18.09 -13.88
C ASN A 342 -3.98 -16.96 -13.38
N ARG A 343 -5.26 -17.08 -13.73
CA ARG A 343 -6.33 -16.16 -13.33
C ARG A 343 -6.52 -16.07 -11.82
N LEU A 344 -6.20 -17.14 -11.10
CA LEU A 344 -6.27 -17.15 -9.63
C LEU A 344 -5.19 -16.28 -9.01
N VAL A 345 -3.97 -16.27 -9.57
CA VAL A 345 -2.90 -15.35 -9.12
C VAL A 345 -3.35 -13.91 -9.29
N VAL A 346 -3.91 -13.56 -10.44
CA VAL A 346 -4.43 -12.20 -10.70
C VAL A 346 -5.52 -11.82 -9.70
N GLY A 347 -6.51 -12.69 -9.51
CA GLY A 347 -7.59 -12.44 -8.56
C GLY A 347 -7.11 -12.35 -7.10
N ALA A 348 -6.22 -13.25 -6.69
CA ALA A 348 -5.61 -13.27 -5.36
C ALA A 348 -4.77 -12.01 -5.10
N GLY A 349 -4.05 -11.53 -6.11
CA GLY A 349 -3.29 -10.29 -6.06
C GLY A 349 -4.15 -9.06 -5.84
N MET A 350 -5.43 -9.11 -6.20
CA MET A 350 -6.35 -8.00 -6.01
C MET A 350 -7.14 -8.08 -4.69
N ILE A 351 -6.96 -9.13 -3.87
CA ILE A 351 -7.67 -9.32 -2.60
C ILE A 351 -7.32 -8.28 -1.54
N PRO A 352 -6.03 -7.93 -1.28
CA PRO A 352 -5.69 -7.05 -0.16
C PRO A 352 -6.47 -5.76 -0.15
N ARG A 353 -6.85 -5.34 1.05
CA ARG A 353 -7.38 -4.01 1.31
C ARG A 353 -6.42 -3.27 2.23
N GLY A 354 -6.49 -1.95 2.23
CA GLY A 354 -5.55 -1.13 2.97
C GLY A 354 -6.18 0.19 3.39
N GLU A 355 -5.36 1.25 3.41
CA GLU A 355 -5.75 2.56 3.92
C GLU A 355 -7.04 3.10 3.28
N VAL A 356 -7.24 2.92 1.96
CA VAL A 356 -8.38 3.49 1.24
C VAL A 356 -9.71 2.92 1.75
N GLY A 357 -9.75 1.62 2.09
CA GLY A 357 -10.92 1.00 2.70
C GLY A 357 -11.25 1.59 4.07
N LEU A 358 -10.23 1.90 4.88
CA LEU A 358 -10.39 2.60 6.15
C LEU A 358 -10.84 4.05 5.96
N ILE A 359 -10.39 4.74 4.89
CA ILE A 359 -10.88 6.10 4.58
C ILE A 359 -12.38 6.08 4.31
N PHE A 360 -12.89 5.14 3.51
CA PHE A 360 -14.34 4.97 3.32
C PHE A 360 -15.07 4.73 4.65
N ALA A 361 -14.54 3.83 5.48
CA ALA A 361 -15.11 3.53 6.79
C ALA A 361 -15.13 4.76 7.70
N GLN A 362 -14.04 5.53 7.72
CA GLN A 362 -13.87 6.70 8.56
C GLN A 362 -14.79 7.85 8.12
N ILE A 363 -14.93 8.09 6.81
CA ILE A 363 -15.89 9.07 6.29
C ILE A 363 -17.31 8.63 6.62
N GLY A 364 -17.63 7.35 6.45
CA GLY A 364 -18.94 6.82 6.81
C GLY A 364 -19.25 6.99 8.29
N LEU A 365 -18.27 6.76 9.17
CA LEU A 365 -18.41 6.94 10.61
C LEU A 365 -18.53 8.43 11.00
N SER A 366 -17.71 9.30 10.42
CA SER A 366 -17.69 10.75 10.74
C SER A 366 -18.96 11.46 10.27
N THR A 367 -19.53 11.03 9.14
CA THR A 367 -20.83 11.50 8.61
C THR A 367 -22.03 10.84 9.30
N ARG A 368 -21.79 9.94 10.27
CA ARG A 368 -22.81 9.15 10.99
C ARG A 368 -23.66 8.23 10.11
N LEU A 369 -23.18 7.92 8.90
CA LEU A 369 -23.81 6.95 8.02
C LEU A 369 -23.50 5.52 8.47
N LEU A 370 -22.27 5.24 8.86
CA LEU A 370 -21.87 3.96 9.43
C LEU A 370 -21.95 4.00 10.95
N SER A 371 -22.57 2.98 11.54
CA SER A 371 -22.48 2.71 12.97
C SER A 371 -21.08 2.23 13.34
N ALA A 372 -20.74 2.28 14.64
CA ALA A 372 -19.48 1.72 15.14
C ALA A 372 -19.34 0.21 14.83
N GLU A 373 -20.47 -0.52 14.78
CA GLU A 373 -20.52 -1.93 14.39
C GLU A 373 -20.16 -2.15 12.91
N LEU A 374 -20.69 -1.31 12.01
CA LEU A 374 -20.37 -1.36 10.58
C LEU A 374 -18.93 -0.95 10.30
N TYR A 375 -18.43 0.09 10.98
CA TYR A 375 -17.03 0.47 10.93
C TYR A 375 -16.10 -0.68 11.37
N SER A 376 -16.48 -1.36 12.45
CA SER A 376 -15.80 -2.56 12.95
C SER A 376 -15.83 -3.69 11.90
N ALA A 377 -16.96 -3.91 11.24
CA ALA A 377 -17.09 -4.92 10.20
C ALA A 377 -16.15 -4.66 9.00
N VAL A 378 -16.04 -3.39 8.56
CA VAL A 378 -15.10 -3.01 7.49
C VAL A 378 -13.66 -3.21 7.94
N THR A 379 -13.32 -2.85 9.18
CA THR A 379 -11.98 -3.07 9.75
C THR A 379 -11.60 -4.56 9.75
N VAL A 380 -12.53 -5.43 10.16
CA VAL A 380 -12.34 -6.89 10.13
C VAL A 380 -12.16 -7.42 8.72
N MET A 381 -12.93 -6.90 7.75
CA MET A 381 -12.76 -7.25 6.34
C MET A 381 -11.36 -6.90 5.83
N ILE A 382 -10.85 -5.71 6.17
CA ILE A 382 -9.50 -5.26 5.79
C ILE A 382 -8.44 -6.16 6.43
N MET A 383 -8.61 -6.50 7.71
CA MET A 383 -7.74 -7.43 8.42
C MET A 383 -7.67 -8.79 7.72
N ILE A 384 -8.82 -9.42 7.43
CA ILE A 384 -8.87 -10.74 6.82
C ILE A 384 -8.24 -10.72 5.43
N THR A 385 -8.64 -9.76 4.58
CA THR A 385 -8.13 -9.67 3.20
C THR A 385 -6.63 -9.41 3.15
N THR A 386 -6.09 -8.60 4.07
CA THR A 386 -4.66 -8.33 4.20
C THR A 386 -3.85 -9.57 4.56
N PHE A 387 -4.35 -10.42 5.46
CA PHE A 387 -3.61 -11.60 5.94
C PHE A 387 -3.79 -12.82 5.05
N VAL A 388 -4.91 -12.93 4.33
CA VAL A 388 -5.20 -14.05 3.44
C VAL A 388 -4.37 -14.00 2.16
N ALA A 389 -4.08 -12.81 1.64
CA ALA A 389 -3.45 -12.69 0.32
C ALA A 389 -1.98 -13.16 0.26
N PRO A 390 -1.07 -12.82 1.19
CA PRO A 390 0.31 -13.29 1.12
C PRO A 390 0.45 -14.83 1.06
N PRO A 391 -0.17 -15.63 1.95
CA PRO A 391 -0.06 -17.08 1.88
C PRO A 391 -0.78 -17.67 0.66
N LEU A 392 -1.87 -17.06 0.20
CA LEU A 392 -2.59 -17.50 -0.99
C LEU A 392 -1.75 -17.29 -2.26
N LEU A 393 -1.17 -16.09 -2.43
CA LEU A 393 -0.29 -15.77 -3.56
C LEU A 393 0.92 -16.69 -3.60
N ARG A 394 1.59 -16.89 -2.45
CA ARG A 394 2.71 -17.84 -2.36
C ARG A 394 2.33 -19.23 -2.87
N ARG A 395 1.19 -19.77 -2.41
CA ARG A 395 0.74 -21.11 -2.82
C ARG A 395 0.44 -21.19 -4.30
N LEU A 396 -0.19 -20.17 -4.87
CA LEU A 396 -0.57 -20.15 -6.29
C LEU A 396 0.64 -20.00 -7.21
N LEU A 397 1.65 -19.20 -6.81
CA LEU A 397 2.89 -19.02 -7.58
C LEU A 397 3.80 -20.25 -7.50
N ALA A 398 3.87 -20.92 -6.34
CA ALA A 398 4.66 -22.14 -6.19
C ALA A 398 4.18 -23.30 -7.08
N GLN A 399 2.90 -23.30 -7.49
CA GLN A 399 2.32 -24.30 -8.39
C GLN A 399 2.69 -24.07 -9.86
N GLU A 400 3.23 -22.91 -10.23
CA GLU A 400 3.73 -22.63 -11.58
C GLU A 400 5.16 -23.14 -11.80
N THR A 401 5.89 -23.43 -10.73
CA THR A 401 7.29 -23.86 -10.74
C THR A 401 7.58 -25.38 -10.60
N PRO A 402 6.78 -26.35 -11.11
CA PRO A 402 7.20 -27.76 -11.10
C PRO A 402 7.88 -28.21 -12.41
N GLY A 403 8.76 -27.40 -13.01
CA GLY A 403 9.38 -27.69 -14.31
C GLY A 403 10.91 -27.66 -14.44
N GLU A 404 11.65 -27.00 -13.53
CA GLU A 404 13.09 -26.74 -13.77
C GLU A 404 14.03 -27.13 -12.62
N LEU A 405 13.53 -27.74 -11.55
CA LEU A 405 14.37 -28.10 -10.39
C LEU A 405 14.82 -29.57 -10.31
N GLU A 406 14.43 -30.43 -11.27
CA GLU A 406 14.81 -31.87 -11.24
C GLU A 406 15.77 -32.34 -12.36
N SER A 407 16.14 -31.52 -13.35
CA SER A 407 17.04 -31.94 -14.44
C SER A 407 18.50 -31.47 -14.31
N GLY A 408 18.89 -30.88 -13.17
CA GLY A 408 20.22 -30.27 -12.99
C GLY A 408 21.25 -31.09 -12.20
N SER A 409 20.89 -32.28 -11.70
CA SER A 409 21.71 -33.01 -10.71
C SER A 409 22.24 -34.37 -11.17
N ALA A 410 22.23 -34.64 -12.47
CA ALA A 410 22.84 -35.86 -13.02
C ALA A 410 23.48 -35.53 -14.36
N ASP A 411 24.71 -34.98 -14.31
CA ASP A 411 25.77 -35.18 -15.30
C ASP A 411 26.99 -34.33 -14.89
N ILE A 412 27.65 -34.73 -13.80
CA ILE A 412 29.08 -34.43 -13.60
C ILE A 412 29.82 -35.70 -14.00
N VAL A 413 30.02 -35.85 -15.30
CA VAL A 413 30.93 -36.85 -15.87
C VAL A 413 32.35 -36.34 -15.67
N MET A 414 33.16 -37.19 -15.02
CA MET A 414 34.60 -37.08 -14.93
C MET A 414 35.22 -37.00 -16.34
N ASP A 415 36.07 -36.02 -16.59
CA ASP A 415 37.18 -36.19 -17.52
C ASP A 415 38.42 -35.52 -16.94
N ALA A 416 39.40 -36.34 -16.57
CA ALA A 416 40.73 -35.93 -16.17
C ALA A 416 41.60 -35.73 -17.43
N PRO A 417 42.46 -34.71 -17.51
CA PRO A 417 43.34 -34.55 -18.64
C PRO A 417 44.47 -35.58 -18.61
N ALA A 418 44.62 -36.30 -19.72
CA ALA A 418 45.73 -37.19 -19.99
C ALA A 418 47.03 -36.40 -20.17
N ASP A 419 48.12 -37.00 -19.66
CA ASP A 419 49.51 -36.65 -19.88
C ASP A 419 49.83 -36.36 -21.35
N ASP A 420 50.59 -35.29 -21.60
CA ASP A 420 51.50 -35.29 -22.74
C ASP A 420 52.80 -34.53 -22.39
N ALA A 421 53.80 -35.32 -21.98
CA ALA A 421 55.18 -34.90 -21.84
C ALA A 421 56.05 -35.92 -22.58
N GLY A 422 56.59 -35.52 -23.73
CA GLY A 422 57.80 -36.11 -24.30
C GLY A 422 57.76 -36.45 -25.79
N SER A 423 58.26 -35.54 -26.63
CA SER A 423 59.38 -35.80 -27.57
C SER A 423 59.86 -34.50 -28.20
#